data_AF-A0A7J4U0A0-F1
#
_entry.id   AF-A0A7J4U0A0-F1
#
_cell.length_a   1.000
_cell.length_b   1.000
_cell.length_c   1.000
_cell.angle_alpha   90.00
_cell.angle_beta   90.00
_cell.angle_gamma   90.00
#
_symmetry.space_group_name_H-M   'P 1'
#
loop_
_entity.id
_entity.type
_entity.pdbx_description
1 polymer ?
#
loop_
_entity_poly.entity_id
_entity_poly.type
_entity_poly.pdbx_seq_one_letter_code
_entity_poly.pdbx_strand_id
1 'polypeptide(L)' 'MGLLVLIRHGQSLWNAQNRFTGWVDIELSEKGRNEAKSAGEKLCEIEFDTVYASGLV' A
#
# COMPACT_ATOMS: atom_id res chain seq x y z
N MET A 1 21.55 0.59 -14.69
CA MET A 1 20.10 0.41 -14.93
C MET A 1 19.42 0.52 -13.57
N GLY A 2 18.38 1.34 -13.41
CA GLY A 2 17.65 1.45 -12.14
C GLY A 2 16.39 0.57 -12.14
N LEU A 3 15.99 0.07 -10.98
CA LEU A 3 14.72 -0.62 -10.76
C LEU A 3 13.74 0.35 -10.08
N LEU A 4 12.57 0.57 -10.67
CA LEU A 4 11.48 1.33 -10.05
C LEU A 4 10.32 0.39 -9.74
N VAL A 5 9.98 0.26 -8.46
CA VAL A 5 8.84 -0.52 -7.99
C VAL A 5 7.71 0.43 -7.60
N LEU A 6 6.54 0.25 -8.22
CA LEU A 6 5.33 1.00 -7.91
C LEU A 6 4.35 0.11 -7.16
N ILE A 7 3.92 0.54 -5.98
CA ILE A 7 2.95 -0.18 -5.16
C ILE A 7 1.80 0.76 -4.80
N ARG A 8 0.58 0.23 -4.85
CA ARG A 8 -0.61 0.89 -4.31
C ARG A 8 -0.85 0.39 -2.89
N HIS A 9 -1.35 1.27 -2.01
CA HIS A 9 -1.83 0.87 -0.68
C HIS A 9 -2.86 -0.27 -0.77
N GLY A 10 -2.95 -1.08 0.28
CA GLY A 10 -3.94 -2.15 0.38
C GLY A 10 -5.38 -1.62 0.43
N GLN A 11 -6.37 -2.50 0.39
CA GLN A 11 -7.77 -2.09 0.52
C GLN A 11 -8.03 -1.28 1.82
N SER A 12 -8.60 -0.09 1.69
CA SER A 12 -9.09 0.72 2.83
C SER A 12 -10.51 0.32 3.26
N LEU A 13 -10.92 0.71 4.47
CA LEU A 13 -12.29 0.51 4.95
C LEU A 13 -13.34 1.13 4.00
N TRP A 14 -13.02 2.26 3.36
CA TRP A 14 -13.91 2.92 2.42
C TRP A 14 -13.90 2.30 1.03
N ASN A 15 -12.75 1.79 0.57
CA ASN A 15 -12.72 0.99 -0.66
C ASN A 15 -13.59 -0.26 -0.50
N ALA A 16 -13.59 -0.90 0.68
CA ALA A 16 -14.49 -2.02 0.96
C ALA A 16 -15.98 -1.62 0.93
N GLN A 17 -16.31 -0.36 1.22
CA GLN A 17 -17.67 0.19 1.18
C GLN A 17 -18.03 0.90 -0.13
N ASN A 18 -17.18 0.81 -1.17
CA ASN A 18 -17.32 1.55 -2.42
C ASN A 18 -17.51 3.07 -2.22
N ARG A 19 -16.89 3.63 -1.18
CA ARG A 19 -16.88 5.07 -0.91
C ARG A 19 -15.64 5.71 -1.51
N PHE A 20 -15.82 6.92 -2.04
CA PHE A 20 -14.71 7.72 -2.56
C PHE A 20 -13.82 8.21 -1.42
N THR A 21 -12.55 7.81 -1.41
CA THR A 21 -11.60 8.09 -0.32
C THR A 21 -10.97 9.48 -0.40
N GLY A 22 -10.65 9.96 -1.61
CA GLY A 22 -10.03 11.27 -1.81
C GLY A 22 -8.77 11.47 -0.96
N TRP A 23 -8.79 12.53 -0.16
CA TRP A 23 -7.70 12.95 0.74
C TRP A 23 -8.01 12.63 2.21
N VAL A 24 -9.03 11.82 2.46
CA VAL A 24 -9.44 11.45 3.81
C VAL A 24 -8.52 10.33 4.28
N ASP A 25 -7.95 10.53 5.46
CA ASP A 25 -7.10 9.54 6.10
C ASP A 25 -7.94 8.38 6.64
N ILE A 26 -7.90 7.24 5.95
CA ILE A 26 -8.79 6.11 6.19
C ILE A 26 -7.95 4.85 6.30
N GLU A 27 -8.04 4.19 7.45
CA GLU A 27 -7.28 2.98 7.70
C GLU A 27 -7.53 1.86 6.66
N LEU A 28 -6.50 1.04 6.50
CA LEU A 28 -6.59 -0.25 5.82
C LEU A 28 -7.58 -1.18 6.52
N SER A 29 -8.38 -1.87 5.71
CA SER A 29 -9.13 -3.02 6.19
C SER A 29 -8.18 -4.15 6.60
N GLU A 30 -8.67 -5.13 7.36
CA GLU A 30 -7.87 -6.32 7.68
C GLU A 30 -7.34 -7.01 6.40
N LYS A 31 -8.17 -7.04 5.34
CA LYS A 31 -7.74 -7.49 4.02
C LYS A 31 -6.60 -6.64 3.46
N GLY A 32 -6.71 -5.31 3.52
CA GLY A 32 -5.66 -4.40 3.06
C GLY A 32 -4.34 -4.58 3.80
N ARG A 33 -4.39 -4.85 5.12
CA ARG A 33 -3.20 -5.15 5.92
C ARG A 33 -2.54 -6.46 5.47
N ASN A 34 -3.33 -7.49 5.18
CA ASN A 34 -2.83 -8.76 4.66
C ASN A 34 -2.26 -8.63 3.23
N GLU A 35 -2.88 -7.82 2.38
CA GLU A 35 -2.37 -7.50 1.04
C GLU A 35 -1.00 -6.81 1.12
N ALA A 36 -0.84 -5.83 2.01
CA ALA A 36 0.44 -5.14 2.24
C ALA A 36 1.53 -6.12 2.74
N LYS A 37 1.18 -7.02 3.65
CA LYS A 37 2.11 -8.06 4.14
C LYS A 37 2.55 -9.00 3.02
N SER A 38 1.61 -9.50 2.22
CA SER A 38 1.93 -10.38 1.08
C SER A 38 2.78 -9.67 0.03
N ALA A 39 2.56 -8.37 -0.19
CA ALA A 39 3.43 -7.59 -1.07
C ALA A 39 4.85 -7.48 -0.51
N GLY A 40 5.00 -7.24 0.80
CA GLY A 40 6.30 -7.24 1.48
C GLY A 40 7.03 -8.57 1.36
N GLU A 41 6.33 -9.70 1.52
CA GLU A 41 6.90 -11.04 1.33
C GLU A 41 7.40 -11.28 -0.10
N LYS A 42 6.76 -10.70 -1.12
CA LYS A 42 7.18 -10.83 -2.52
C LYS A 42 8.35 -9.91 -2.88
N LEU A 43 8.52 -8.83 -2.14
CA LEU A 43 9.55 -7.82 -2.38
C LEU A 43 10.77 -8.00 -1.48
N CYS A 44 10.81 -9.05 -0.65
CA CYS A 44 11.82 -9.23 0.38
C CYS A 44 13.24 -9.45 -0.15
N GLU A 45 13.37 -9.95 -1.39
CA GLU A 45 14.67 -10.16 -2.05
C GLU A 45 15.18 -8.92 -2.80
N ILE A 46 14.40 -7.84 -2.83
CA ILE A 46 14.77 -6.58 -3.49
C ILE A 46 15.36 -5.63 -2.45
N GLU A 47 16.60 -5.22 -2.68
CA GLU A 47 17.22 -4.14 -1.91
C GLU A 47 16.76 -2.78 -2.47
N PHE A 48 16.27 -1.92 -1.58
CA PHE A 48 15.78 -0.59 -1.93
C PHE A 48 16.71 0.48 -1.40
N ASP A 49 17.31 1.27 -2.30
CA ASP A 49 18.10 2.44 -1.93
C ASP A 49 17.24 3.54 -1.28
N THR A 50 15.99 3.67 -1.75
CA THR A 50 15.06 4.70 -1.28
C THR A 50 13.62 4.22 -1.39
N VAL A 51 12.79 4.65 -0.44
CA VAL A 51 11.34 4.34 -0.40
C VAL A 51 10.58 5.64 -0.15
N TYR A 52 9.50 5.86 -0.91
CA TYR A 52 8.62 7.01 -0.80
C TYR A 52 7.19 6.55 -0.59
N ALA A 53 6.44 7.27 0.24
CA ALA A 53 5.03 7.02 0.51
C ALA A 53 4.25 8.34 0.56
N SER A 54 2.95 8.28 0.31
CA SER A 54 2.05 9.40 0.61
C SER A 54 1.99 9.68 2.11
N GLY A 55 1.64 10.90 2.50
CA GLY A 55 1.36 11.25 3.91
C GLY A 55 0.02 10.74 4.45
N LEU A 56 -0.60 9.77 3.78
CA LEU A 56 -1.86 9.12 4.16
C LEU A 56 -1.54 7.73 4.74
N VAL A 57 -2.37 7.28 5.68
CA VAL A 57 -2.27 5.97 6.36
C VAL A 57 -2.84 4.84 5.50
#